data_AF-A0A1B8EA66-F1
#
_entry.id   AF-A0A1B8EA66-F1
#
_cell.length_a   1.000
_cell.length_b   1.000
_cell.length_c   1.000
_cell.angle_alpha   90.00
_cell.angle_beta   90.00
_cell.angle_gamma   90.00
#
_symmetry.space_group_name_H-M   'P 1'
#
loop_
_entity.id
_entity.type
_entity.pdbx_description
1 polymer ?
#
loop_
_entity_poly.entity_id
_entity_poly.type
_entity_poly.pdbx_seq_one_letter_code
_entity_poly.pdbx_strand_id
1 'polypeptide(L)'
;MASSTSSRHGSSQISKIYRQSSTLFLTRRLPESLSTILPVITAPTTTDSNGNTSVVDQAPIAKSSRTTRIKVWSLYLTILNAIVELDGEEGKAAFGTQEWRNLVTKVRDGIVWEEVVQNGYRGIEGDVDADVVINLATLLLAHARTQHLNQQRLEAYLAAARTPNLDLTGRFNESSVRGASPTRSVGTDTPRDLNARVKILELYTLHVLLRNDEWSYARDFISASEVLDEERREAFLAALQSLEDEREEAAQREQDLAREKEEKLRADLEEAKRRRIESEEREARRLEEQRSARAGSEVDYGVDSSHPVQGNGSASGKAANGNGSASGKSSPSRSAAAPKKGAIKSRVVHSTRPSGSGQRAVTPPNMIQRATNLMGSVQKLIKVLAATLLNNPGSVLRTLAFAVLILLALGNRAVKDRLRGMWGKVRGTMGMATKVSYI
;
A
#
# COMPACT_ATOMS: atom_id res chain seq x y z
N MET A 1 7.93 -36.02 36.96
CA MET A 1 9.20 -35.29 36.82
C MET A 1 9.86 -35.57 35.47
N ALA A 2 9.26 -35.17 34.33
CA ALA A 2 9.78 -35.53 32.99
C ALA A 2 9.75 -34.41 31.93
N SER A 3 9.18 -33.23 32.24
CA SER A 3 8.87 -32.20 31.24
C SER A 3 10.03 -31.22 30.92
N SER A 4 11.16 -31.32 31.63
CA SER A 4 12.28 -30.37 31.58
C SER A 4 13.40 -30.72 30.57
N THR A 5 13.39 -31.93 30.00
CA THR A 5 14.37 -32.37 29.00
C THR A 5 14.01 -31.93 27.58
N SER A 6 12.72 -31.97 27.23
CA SER A 6 12.22 -31.61 25.88
C SER A 6 12.48 -30.14 25.52
N SER A 7 12.23 -29.20 26.43
CA SER A 7 12.46 -27.76 26.20
C SER A 7 13.93 -27.40 25.99
N ARG A 8 14.85 -28.10 26.67
CA ARG A 8 16.30 -27.98 26.43
C ARG A 8 16.70 -28.46 25.03
N HIS A 9 16.10 -29.53 24.54
CA HIS A 9 16.42 -30.02 23.20
C HIS A 9 15.89 -29.07 22.10
N GLY A 10 14.64 -28.59 22.23
CA GLY A 10 14.05 -27.62 21.30
C GLY A 10 14.84 -26.31 21.19
N SER A 11 15.27 -25.72 22.31
CA SER A 11 16.11 -24.51 22.29
C SER A 11 17.48 -24.72 21.64
N SER A 12 18.08 -25.91 21.78
CA SER A 12 19.32 -26.28 21.07
C SER A 12 19.10 -26.40 19.55
N GLN A 13 17.95 -26.90 19.13
CA GLN A 13 17.57 -27.04 17.72
C GLN A 13 17.32 -25.68 17.07
N ILE A 14 16.54 -24.81 17.72
CA ILE A 14 16.32 -23.42 17.28
C ILE A 14 17.67 -22.68 17.11
N SER A 15 18.60 -22.88 18.04
CA SER A 15 19.93 -22.27 17.97
C SER A 15 20.79 -22.79 16.81
N LYS A 16 20.64 -24.06 16.42
CA LYS A 16 21.29 -24.64 15.23
C LYS A 16 20.68 -24.08 13.94
N ILE A 17 19.35 -24.08 13.83
CA ILE A 17 18.60 -23.56 12.68
C ILE A 17 18.91 -22.08 12.46
N TYR A 18 18.95 -21.27 13.52
CA TYR A 18 19.37 -19.86 13.47
C TYR A 18 20.77 -19.70 12.87
N ARG A 19 21.76 -20.48 13.35
CA ARG A 19 23.14 -20.41 12.83
C ARG A 19 23.20 -20.80 11.35
N GLN A 20 22.53 -21.88 10.97
CA GLN A 20 22.47 -22.35 9.59
C GLN A 20 21.82 -21.31 8.66
N SER A 21 20.64 -20.81 9.02
CA SER A 21 19.94 -19.75 8.27
C SER A 21 20.79 -18.47 8.16
N SER A 22 21.49 -18.08 9.22
CA SER A 22 22.41 -16.94 9.24
C SER A 22 23.61 -17.13 8.30
N THR A 23 24.22 -18.32 8.26
CA THR A 23 25.29 -18.63 7.29
C THR A 23 24.78 -18.63 5.85
N LEU A 24 23.56 -19.14 5.60
CA LEU A 24 22.92 -19.08 4.29
C LEU A 24 22.59 -17.64 3.86
N PHE A 25 22.17 -16.78 4.79
CA PHE A 25 21.97 -15.35 4.55
C PHE A 25 23.27 -14.64 4.17
N LEU A 26 24.35 -14.84 4.93
CA LEU A 26 25.67 -14.26 4.67
C LEU A 26 26.29 -14.72 3.34
N THR A 27 25.92 -15.92 2.86
CA THR A 27 26.33 -16.45 1.55
C THR A 27 25.35 -16.07 0.42
N ARG A 28 24.47 -15.09 0.64
CA ARG A 28 23.43 -14.59 -0.28
C ARG A 28 22.42 -15.64 -0.77
N ARG A 29 22.33 -16.78 -0.10
CA ARG A 29 21.36 -17.84 -0.43
C ARG A 29 20.01 -17.58 0.24
N LEU A 30 19.38 -16.47 -0.15
CA LEU A 30 18.15 -15.97 0.49
C LEU A 30 16.98 -16.99 0.47
N PRO A 31 16.71 -17.76 -0.61
CA PRO A 31 15.66 -18.79 -0.58
C PRO A 31 15.95 -19.95 0.39
N GLU A 32 17.20 -20.41 0.45
CA GLU A 32 17.64 -21.46 1.39
C GLU A 32 17.60 -20.95 2.83
N SER A 33 17.99 -19.70 3.07
CA SER A 33 17.97 -19.05 4.38
C SER A 33 16.53 -18.88 4.91
N LEU A 34 15.60 -18.44 4.07
CA LEU A 34 14.19 -18.25 4.39
C LEU A 34 13.49 -19.59 4.64
N SER A 35 13.66 -20.58 3.75
CA SER A 35 13.09 -21.92 3.94
C SER A 35 13.64 -22.63 5.18
N THR A 36 14.89 -22.36 5.57
CA THR A 36 15.48 -22.87 6.81
C THR A 36 14.87 -22.25 8.07
N ILE A 37 14.49 -20.96 8.05
CA ILE A 37 14.00 -20.25 9.25
C ILE A 37 12.48 -20.37 9.45
N LEU A 38 11.70 -20.52 8.37
CA LEU A 38 10.23 -20.64 8.42
C LEU A 38 9.71 -21.71 9.41
N PRO A 39 10.24 -22.95 9.50
CA PRO A 39 9.72 -23.98 10.41
C PRO A 39 9.85 -23.65 11.91
N VAL A 40 10.69 -22.68 12.28
CA VAL A 40 10.82 -22.18 13.67
C VAL A 40 9.80 -21.09 13.98
N ILE A 41 9.38 -20.37 12.94
CA ILE A 41 8.56 -19.15 12.98
C ILE A 41 7.07 -19.46 12.77
N THR A 42 6.74 -20.38 11.86
CA THR A 42 5.37 -20.78 11.58
C THR A 42 4.85 -21.69 12.69
N ALA A 43 3.62 -21.47 13.14
CA ALA A 43 2.95 -22.39 14.06
C ALA A 43 2.66 -23.73 13.35
N PRO A 44 2.89 -24.90 13.99
CA PRO A 44 2.55 -26.18 13.40
C PRO A 44 1.03 -26.28 13.23
N THR A 45 0.59 -26.25 11.99
CA THR A 45 -0.80 -26.52 11.60
C THR A 45 -1.00 -28.01 11.39
N THR A 46 -2.10 -28.56 11.89
CA THR A 46 -2.57 -29.89 11.50
C THR A 46 -3.83 -29.73 10.68
N THR A 47 -3.87 -30.34 9.50
CA THR A 47 -5.11 -30.43 8.73
C THR A 47 -5.87 -31.66 9.18
N ASP A 48 -7.02 -31.45 9.82
CA ASP A 48 -7.93 -32.53 10.20
C ASP A 48 -8.51 -33.18 8.93
N SER A 49 -8.94 -34.44 9.00
CA SER A 49 -9.43 -35.22 7.84
C SER A 49 -10.61 -34.60 7.08
N ASN A 50 -11.26 -33.58 7.65
CA ASN A 50 -12.31 -32.79 7.01
C ASN A 50 -11.79 -31.59 6.20
N GLY A 51 -10.47 -31.47 5.98
CA GLY A 51 -9.84 -30.37 5.24
C GLY A 51 -9.78 -29.04 6.00
N ASN A 52 -10.09 -29.05 7.30
CA ASN A 52 -10.02 -27.88 8.16
C ASN A 52 -8.64 -27.80 8.81
N THR A 53 -7.88 -26.75 8.52
CA THR A 53 -6.53 -26.55 9.08
C THR A 53 -6.63 -25.88 10.44
N SER A 54 -6.37 -26.64 11.51
CA SER A 54 -6.35 -26.16 12.89
C SER A 54 -4.91 -25.89 13.36
N VAL A 55 -4.72 -24.79 14.10
CA VAL A 55 -3.42 -24.47 14.73
C VAL A 55 -3.39 -25.16 16.09
N VAL A 56 -2.69 -26.30 16.18
CA VAL A 56 -2.71 -27.16 17.37
C VAL A 56 -1.78 -26.66 18.49
N ASP A 57 -0.68 -25.98 18.14
CA ASP A 57 0.29 -25.50 19.12
C ASP A 57 0.92 -24.16 18.69
N GLN A 58 1.45 -23.40 19.65
CA GLN A 58 2.20 -22.18 19.40
C GLN A 58 3.49 -22.49 18.64
N ALA A 59 3.94 -21.58 17.78
CA ALA A 59 5.22 -21.72 17.07
C ALA A 59 6.39 -21.97 18.06
N PRO A 60 7.37 -22.83 17.71
CA PRO A 60 8.46 -23.20 18.62
C PRO A 60 9.20 -21.99 19.22
N ILE A 61 9.30 -20.89 18.47
CA ILE A 61 9.90 -19.62 18.89
C ILE A 61 9.18 -18.95 20.08
N ALA A 62 7.85 -19.07 20.20
CA ALA A 62 7.09 -18.50 21.32
C ALA A 62 7.43 -19.14 22.67
N LYS A 63 7.94 -20.38 22.64
CA LYS A 63 8.41 -21.14 23.82
C LYS A 63 9.91 -20.92 24.10
N SER A 64 10.62 -20.21 23.22
CA SER A 64 12.06 -19.92 23.36
C SER A 64 12.34 -18.67 24.22
N SER A 65 13.59 -18.52 24.67
CA SER A 65 14.04 -17.40 25.50
C SER A 65 14.06 -16.07 24.74
N ARG A 66 13.91 -14.95 25.46
CA ARG A 66 13.91 -13.57 24.93
C ARG A 66 15.04 -13.34 23.92
N THR A 67 16.29 -13.62 24.31
CA THR A 67 17.48 -13.42 23.48
C THR A 67 17.48 -14.25 22.19
N THR A 68 16.96 -15.47 22.21
CA THR A 68 16.85 -16.32 21.02
C THR A 68 15.72 -15.85 20.11
N ARG A 69 14.57 -15.47 20.69
CA ARG A 69 13.42 -14.91 19.99
C ARG A 69 13.78 -13.63 19.23
N ILE A 70 14.41 -12.65 19.90
CA ILE A 70 14.88 -11.40 19.28
C ILE A 70 15.80 -11.72 18.09
N LYS A 71 16.77 -12.62 18.26
CA LYS A 71 17.72 -12.97 17.20
C LYS A 71 17.05 -13.61 15.98
N VAL A 72 16.15 -14.57 16.19
CA VAL A 72 15.48 -15.28 15.08
C VAL A 72 14.51 -14.36 14.34
N TRP A 73 13.73 -13.53 15.04
CA TRP A 73 12.86 -12.55 14.39
C TRP A 73 13.64 -11.43 13.71
N SER A 74 14.70 -10.91 14.34
CA SER A 74 15.60 -9.95 13.70
C SER A 74 16.18 -10.51 12.40
N LEU A 75 16.70 -11.74 12.42
CA LEU A 75 17.20 -12.42 11.22
C LEU A 75 16.10 -12.56 10.15
N TYR A 76 14.90 -13.01 10.51
CA TYR A 76 13.77 -13.10 9.57
C TYR A 76 13.42 -11.76 8.92
N LEU A 77 13.35 -10.68 9.71
CA LEU A 77 13.06 -9.34 9.21
C LEU A 77 14.19 -8.81 8.32
N THR A 78 15.47 -9.08 8.65
CA THR A 78 16.60 -8.72 7.77
C THR A 78 16.64 -9.53 6.47
N ILE A 79 16.23 -10.81 6.52
CA ILE A 79 16.03 -11.63 5.32
C ILE A 79 14.92 -11.00 4.46
N LEU A 80 13.76 -10.70 5.03
CA LEU A 80 12.67 -10.06 4.29
C LEU A 80 13.08 -8.71 3.69
N ASN A 81 13.80 -7.87 4.44
CA ASN A 81 14.34 -6.60 3.92
C ASN A 81 15.25 -6.83 2.71
N ALA A 82 16.24 -7.72 2.85
CA ALA A 82 17.19 -8.02 1.78
C ALA A 82 16.51 -8.61 0.54
N ILE A 83 15.42 -9.37 0.68
CA ILE A 83 14.68 -9.86 -0.48
C ILE A 83 13.92 -8.69 -1.16
N VAL A 84 13.32 -7.75 -0.43
CA VAL A 84 12.64 -6.57 -1.02
C VAL A 84 13.61 -5.57 -1.65
N GLU A 85 14.86 -5.56 -1.21
CA GLU A 85 15.97 -4.83 -1.85
C GLU A 85 16.55 -5.55 -3.08
N LEU A 86 16.19 -6.82 -3.37
CA LEU A 86 16.61 -7.47 -4.62
C LEU A 86 15.97 -6.81 -5.83
N ASP A 87 16.73 -6.75 -6.92
CA ASP A 87 16.20 -6.35 -8.21
C ASP A 87 15.03 -7.24 -8.65
N GLY A 88 14.07 -6.61 -9.32
CA GLY A 88 12.83 -7.25 -9.75
C GLY A 88 13.01 -8.42 -10.72
N GLU A 89 14.21 -8.66 -11.24
CA GLU A 89 14.57 -9.85 -12.03
C GLU A 89 15.27 -10.92 -11.18
N GLU A 90 16.24 -10.52 -10.34
CA GLU A 90 16.96 -11.42 -9.43
C GLU A 90 16.01 -12.10 -8.42
N GLY A 91 15.11 -11.34 -7.78
CA GLY A 91 14.12 -11.90 -6.87
C GLY A 91 13.15 -12.89 -7.55
N LYS A 92 12.77 -12.64 -8.82
CA LYS A 92 11.93 -13.56 -9.60
C LYS A 92 12.69 -14.83 -9.99
N ALA A 93 13.99 -14.73 -10.28
CA ALA A 93 14.83 -15.88 -10.59
C ALA A 93 15.10 -16.76 -9.37
N ALA A 94 15.32 -16.15 -8.19
CA ALA A 94 15.65 -16.86 -6.96
C ALA A 94 14.45 -17.53 -6.27
N PHE A 95 13.27 -16.90 -6.27
CA PHE A 95 12.07 -17.40 -5.57
C PHE A 95 10.94 -17.86 -6.50
N GLY A 96 11.00 -17.53 -7.79
CA GLY A 96 9.87 -17.64 -8.70
C GLY A 96 8.93 -16.42 -8.63
N THR A 97 8.25 -16.13 -9.74
CA THR A 97 7.49 -14.86 -9.91
C THR A 97 6.29 -14.73 -8.95
N GLN A 98 5.66 -15.83 -8.56
CA GLN A 98 4.49 -15.81 -7.68
C GLN A 98 4.90 -15.63 -6.22
N GLU A 99 5.75 -16.51 -5.69
CA GLU A 99 6.27 -16.41 -4.32
C GLU A 99 7.00 -15.10 -4.09
N TRP A 100 7.77 -14.61 -5.09
CA TRP A 100 8.41 -13.31 -4.91
C TRP A 100 7.39 -12.19 -4.72
N ARG A 101 6.38 -12.11 -5.61
CA ARG A 101 5.32 -11.10 -5.48
C ARG A 101 4.54 -11.25 -4.16
N ASN A 102 4.29 -12.46 -3.71
CA ASN A 102 3.60 -12.73 -2.45
C ASN A 102 4.40 -12.19 -1.25
N LEU A 103 5.72 -12.43 -1.22
CA LEU A 103 6.61 -11.92 -0.17
C LEU A 103 6.70 -10.39 -0.18
N VAL A 104 6.86 -9.76 -1.36
CA VAL A 104 6.79 -8.29 -1.49
C VAL A 104 5.49 -7.76 -0.92
N THR A 105 4.35 -8.30 -1.36
CA THR A 105 3.03 -7.84 -0.92
C THR A 105 2.84 -8.02 0.59
N LYS A 106 3.27 -9.16 1.15
CA LYS A 106 3.23 -9.43 2.61
C LYS A 106 3.99 -8.38 3.42
N VAL A 107 5.16 -7.94 2.95
CA VAL A 107 5.94 -6.87 3.59
C VAL A 107 5.26 -5.51 3.39
N ARG A 108 4.84 -5.19 2.16
CA ARG A 108 4.25 -3.88 1.81
C ARG A 108 2.91 -3.59 2.48
N ASP A 109 2.11 -4.63 2.68
CA ASP A 109 0.80 -4.56 3.34
C ASP A 109 0.91 -4.81 4.87
N GLY A 110 2.13 -4.99 5.39
CA GLY A 110 2.43 -5.10 6.82
C GLY A 110 1.95 -6.35 7.54
N ILE A 111 1.51 -7.38 6.81
CA ILE A 111 1.05 -8.68 7.35
C ILE A 111 2.14 -9.36 8.19
N VAL A 112 3.41 -9.08 7.90
CA VAL A 112 4.57 -9.53 8.70
C VAL A 112 4.47 -9.09 10.17
N TRP A 113 3.87 -7.94 10.47
CA TRP A 113 3.66 -7.49 11.86
C TRP A 113 2.74 -8.44 12.62
N GLU A 114 1.60 -8.79 12.03
CA GLU A 114 0.63 -9.71 12.64
C GLU A 114 1.23 -11.11 12.82
N GLU A 115 2.04 -11.57 11.87
CA GLU A 115 2.78 -12.84 11.97
C GLU A 115 3.77 -12.84 13.15
N VAL A 116 4.53 -11.75 13.34
CA VAL A 116 5.44 -11.61 14.49
C VAL A 116 4.67 -11.63 15.81
N VAL A 117 3.61 -10.83 15.92
CA VAL A 117 2.78 -10.72 17.13
C VAL A 117 2.11 -12.06 17.46
N GLN A 118 1.48 -12.70 16.47
CA GLN A 118 0.72 -13.93 16.65
C GLN A 118 1.64 -15.13 16.94
N ASN A 119 2.64 -15.37 16.09
CA ASN A 119 3.50 -16.55 16.22
C ASN A 119 4.63 -16.36 17.24
N GLY A 120 5.08 -15.12 17.48
CA GLY A 120 6.18 -14.82 18.39
C GLY A 120 5.74 -14.47 19.81
N TYR A 121 4.61 -13.77 19.94
CA TYR A 121 4.20 -13.09 21.18
C TYR A 121 2.73 -13.34 21.57
N ARG A 122 2.17 -14.47 21.10
CA ARG A 122 0.85 -14.99 21.51
C ARG A 122 -0.34 -14.06 21.22
N GLY A 123 -0.21 -13.16 20.25
CA GLY A 123 -1.26 -12.19 19.91
C GLY A 123 -1.24 -10.91 20.76
N ILE A 124 -0.26 -10.72 21.66
CA ILE A 124 -0.16 -9.55 22.54
C ILE A 124 0.88 -8.59 21.96
N GLU A 125 0.45 -7.45 21.42
CA GLU A 125 1.35 -6.46 20.81
C GLU A 125 2.33 -5.86 21.83
N GLY A 126 1.89 -5.57 23.05
CA GLY A 126 2.75 -5.01 24.11
C GLY A 126 3.82 -5.96 24.68
N ASP A 127 3.74 -7.26 24.38
CA ASP A 127 4.76 -8.26 24.79
C ASP A 127 5.93 -8.34 23.78
N VAL A 128 5.82 -7.68 22.61
CA VAL A 128 6.86 -7.68 21.56
C VAL A 128 8.10 -6.94 22.03
N ASP A 129 9.28 -7.54 21.81
CA ASP A 129 10.55 -6.94 22.20
C ASP A 129 10.84 -5.66 21.41
N ALA A 130 11.24 -4.58 22.09
CA ALA A 130 11.50 -3.28 21.48
C ALA A 130 12.50 -3.33 20.30
N ASP A 131 13.56 -4.14 20.38
CA ASP A 131 14.50 -4.36 19.27
C ASP A 131 13.83 -4.96 18.01
N VAL A 132 12.79 -5.80 18.19
CA VAL A 132 12.02 -6.39 17.09
C VAL A 132 11.01 -5.38 16.54
N VAL A 133 10.40 -4.56 17.40
CA VAL A 133 9.52 -3.45 16.99
C VAL A 133 10.27 -2.42 16.15
N ILE A 134 11.48 -2.03 16.54
CA ILE A 134 12.33 -1.13 15.75
C ILE A 134 12.58 -1.72 14.35
N ASN A 135 13.00 -2.99 14.27
CA ASN A 135 13.28 -3.63 12.98
C ASN A 135 12.02 -3.77 12.10
N LEU A 136 10.86 -4.08 12.70
CA LEU A 136 9.57 -4.09 12.00
C LEU A 136 9.21 -2.71 11.46
N ALA A 137 9.27 -1.68 12.31
CA ALA A 137 8.87 -0.34 11.95
C ALA A 137 9.78 0.27 10.88
N THR A 138 11.10 -0.01 10.91
CA THR A 138 12.05 0.33 9.85
C THR A 138 11.76 -0.40 8.53
N LEU A 139 11.46 -1.71 8.58
CA LEU A 139 11.08 -2.49 7.39
C LEU A 139 9.82 -1.91 6.72
N LEU A 140 8.82 -1.54 7.52
CA LEU A 140 7.59 -0.90 7.02
C LEU A 140 7.87 0.53 6.53
N LEU A 141 8.73 1.31 7.21
CA LEU A 141 9.11 2.66 6.78
C LEU A 141 9.79 2.64 5.40
N ALA A 142 10.65 1.65 5.13
CA ALA A 142 11.36 1.51 3.87
C ALA A 142 10.44 1.04 2.72
N HIS A 143 9.53 0.10 2.98
CA HIS A 143 8.86 -0.65 1.90
C HIS A 143 7.33 -0.49 1.85
N ALA A 144 6.66 -0.11 2.93
CA ALA A 144 5.19 -0.03 2.95
C ALA A 144 4.67 1.15 2.12
N ARG A 145 3.50 0.95 1.50
CA ARG A 145 2.88 1.95 0.60
C ARG A 145 2.29 3.15 1.34
N THR A 146 1.87 2.95 2.59
CA THR A 146 1.23 3.96 3.44
C THR A 146 1.71 3.74 4.88
N GLN A 147 2.08 4.83 5.58
CA GLN A 147 2.61 4.71 6.94
C GLN A 147 1.52 4.75 8.02
N HIS A 148 0.24 4.97 7.68
CA HIS A 148 -0.88 4.86 8.63
C HIS A 148 -0.98 3.49 9.34
N LEU A 149 -0.65 2.39 8.67
CA LEU A 149 -0.62 1.07 9.33
C LEU A 149 0.51 1.02 10.38
N ASN A 150 1.69 1.54 10.02
CA ASN A 150 2.85 1.60 10.90
C ASN A 150 2.56 2.51 12.12
N GLN A 151 1.93 3.67 11.89
CA GLN A 151 1.41 4.57 12.92
C GLN A 151 0.44 3.84 13.87
N GLN A 152 -0.61 3.21 13.35
CA GLN A 152 -1.61 2.52 14.18
C GLN A 152 -0.98 1.41 15.04
N ARG A 153 -0.02 0.66 14.50
CA ARG A 153 0.67 -0.42 15.24
C ARG A 153 1.67 0.11 16.26
N LEU A 154 2.36 1.21 15.98
CA LEU A 154 3.24 1.88 16.93
C LEU A 154 2.45 2.56 18.05
N GLU A 155 1.31 3.19 17.75
CA GLU A 155 0.38 3.73 18.75
C GLU A 155 -0.17 2.63 19.65
N ALA A 156 -0.64 1.51 19.08
CA ALA A 156 -1.12 0.36 19.84
C ALA A 156 -0.01 -0.25 20.71
N TYR A 157 1.21 -0.39 20.19
CA TYR A 157 2.38 -0.83 20.94
C TYR A 157 2.73 0.13 22.09
N LEU A 158 2.81 1.44 21.82
CA LEU A 158 3.14 2.45 22.82
C LEU A 158 2.05 2.61 23.88
N ALA A 159 0.77 2.41 23.53
CA ALA A 159 -0.34 2.35 24.47
C ALA A 159 -0.24 1.10 25.35
N ALA A 160 -0.03 -0.08 24.76
CA ALA A 160 0.14 -1.33 25.50
C ALA A 160 1.37 -1.30 26.41
N ALA A 161 2.49 -0.70 25.97
CA ALA A 161 3.70 -0.51 26.78
C ALA A 161 3.55 0.55 27.89
N ARG A 162 2.51 1.41 27.85
CA ARG A 162 2.14 2.31 28.96
C ARG A 162 1.28 1.61 30.00
N THR A 163 0.57 0.53 29.63
CA THR A 163 -0.25 -0.26 30.56
C THR A 163 0.45 -1.57 30.94
N PRO A 164 1.03 -1.70 32.16
CA PRO A 164 1.51 -3.01 32.60
C PRO A 164 0.33 -4.00 32.60
N ASN A 165 0.52 -5.18 31.98
CA ASN A 165 -0.50 -6.21 31.81
C ASN A 165 -1.06 -6.71 33.17
N LEU A 166 -2.07 -6.01 33.69
CA LEU A 166 -2.91 -6.42 34.83
C LEU A 166 -3.93 -7.48 34.40
N ASP A 167 -3.44 -8.59 33.81
CA ASP A 167 -4.26 -9.79 33.66
C ASP A 167 -4.42 -10.48 35.02
N LEU A 168 -5.37 -9.94 35.79
CA LEU A 168 -5.88 -10.52 37.03
C LEU A 168 -6.78 -11.74 36.75
N THR A 169 -7.26 -11.94 35.53
CA THR A 169 -8.27 -12.97 35.23
C THR A 169 -7.68 -14.37 35.25
N GLY A 170 -6.41 -14.54 34.86
CA GLY A 170 -5.69 -15.81 35.04
C GLY A 170 -5.38 -16.17 36.50
N ARG A 171 -5.28 -15.19 37.41
CA ARG A 171 -4.83 -15.44 38.80
C ARG A 171 -5.89 -15.98 39.74
N PHE A 172 -7.17 -15.80 39.45
CA PHE A 172 -8.26 -16.28 40.32
C PHE A 172 -8.61 -17.75 40.12
N ASN A 173 -8.10 -18.41 39.08
CA ASN A 173 -8.46 -19.80 38.75
C ASN A 173 -7.35 -20.84 39.05
N GLU A 174 -6.21 -20.42 39.63
CA GLU A 174 -5.05 -21.30 39.87
C GLU A 174 -4.56 -21.22 41.33
N SER A 175 -5.48 -21.39 42.28
CA SER A 175 -5.21 -21.37 43.73
C SER A 175 -4.58 -22.66 44.26
N SER A 176 -3.52 -23.18 43.62
CA SER A 176 -2.51 -24.09 44.20
C SER A 176 -1.48 -24.58 43.17
N VAL A 177 -0.32 -23.91 43.02
CA VAL A 177 1.03 -24.54 42.97
C VAL A 177 2.06 -23.47 43.38
N ARG A 178 3.10 -23.88 44.12
CA ARG A 178 4.19 -23.03 44.61
C ARG A 178 5.13 -22.59 43.47
N GLY A 179 5.55 -21.32 43.47
CA GLY A 179 6.76 -20.88 42.76
C GLY A 179 6.59 -20.08 41.46
N ALA A 180 5.53 -19.28 41.30
CA ALA A 180 5.43 -18.34 40.19
C ALA A 180 6.49 -17.22 40.30
N SER A 181 7.31 -17.06 39.26
CA SER A 181 8.33 -16.01 39.13
C SER A 181 7.76 -14.59 39.30
N PRO A 182 8.59 -13.59 39.69
CA PRO A 182 8.16 -12.21 39.76
C PRO A 182 7.57 -11.75 38.42
N THR A 183 6.54 -10.91 38.54
CA THR A 183 5.82 -10.27 37.45
C THR A 183 6.76 -9.76 36.37
N ARG A 184 6.48 -10.08 35.10
CA ARG A 184 7.06 -9.37 33.96
C ARG A 184 6.55 -7.93 33.96
N SER A 185 7.25 -7.04 34.65
CA SER A 185 7.13 -5.61 34.37
C SER A 185 7.73 -5.37 32.99
N VAL A 186 6.89 -4.92 32.05
CA VAL A 186 7.36 -4.19 30.87
C VAL A 186 7.64 -2.76 31.35
N GLY A 187 8.72 -2.64 32.12
CA GLY A 187 9.04 -1.45 32.90
C GLY A 187 10.55 -1.25 33.00
N THR A 188 11.05 -0.29 32.22
CA THR A 188 11.96 0.81 32.61
C THR A 188 13.30 0.54 33.31
N ASP A 189 13.56 -0.63 33.87
CA ASP A 189 14.64 -0.83 34.85
C ASP A 189 16.02 -1.13 34.24
N THR A 190 16.16 -1.04 32.90
CA THR A 190 17.48 -1.13 32.26
C THR A 190 17.70 0.02 31.26
N PRO A 191 18.90 0.65 31.23
CA PRO A 191 19.18 1.78 30.35
C PRO A 191 19.09 1.41 28.86
N ARG A 192 19.23 0.12 28.53
CA ARG A 192 19.02 -0.39 27.17
C ARG A 192 17.54 -0.33 26.75
N ASP A 193 16.62 -0.66 27.64
CA ASP A 193 15.18 -0.69 27.35
C ASP A 193 14.64 0.74 27.19
N LEU A 194 15.12 1.68 28.02
CA LEU A 194 14.87 3.11 27.84
C LEU A 194 15.40 3.62 26.49
N ASN A 195 16.65 3.29 26.11
CA ASN A 195 17.22 3.67 24.81
C ASN A 195 16.42 3.09 23.64
N ALA A 196 16.01 1.82 23.71
CA ALA A 196 15.15 1.22 22.70
C ALA A 196 13.78 1.94 22.59
N ARG A 197 13.18 2.32 23.73
CA ARG A 197 11.93 3.10 23.75
C ARG A 197 12.10 4.50 23.16
N VAL A 198 13.21 5.19 23.45
CA VAL A 198 13.54 6.50 22.86
C VAL A 198 13.69 6.39 21.34
N LYS A 199 14.34 5.33 20.82
CA LYS A 199 14.42 5.06 19.38
C LYS A 199 13.07 4.76 18.73
N ILE A 200 12.16 4.08 19.43
CA ILE A 200 10.79 3.87 18.94
C ILE A 200 10.03 5.20 18.88
N LEU A 201 10.22 6.09 19.87
CA LEU A 201 9.64 7.43 19.84
C LEU A 201 10.23 8.27 18.68
N GLU A 202 11.55 8.28 18.50
CA GLU A 202 12.26 8.95 17.39
C GLU A 202 11.77 8.48 16.01
N LEU A 203 11.66 7.16 15.83
CA LEU A 203 11.16 6.57 14.58
C LEU A 203 9.68 6.93 14.36
N TYR A 204 8.87 6.91 15.41
CA TYR A 204 7.46 7.30 15.32
C TYR A 204 7.31 8.79 14.96
N THR A 205 7.93 9.69 15.71
CA THR A 205 7.71 11.14 15.58
C THR A 205 8.45 11.75 14.40
N LEU A 206 9.72 11.39 14.16
CA LEU A 206 10.54 12.00 13.11
C LEU A 206 10.46 11.28 11.76
N HIS A 207 9.91 10.06 11.69
CA HIS A 207 9.87 9.30 10.44
C HIS A 207 8.46 8.86 10.03
N VAL A 208 7.68 8.26 10.93
CA VAL A 208 6.35 7.73 10.58
C VAL A 208 5.32 8.86 10.44
N LEU A 209 5.25 9.79 11.39
CA LEU A 209 4.31 10.92 11.32
C LEU A 209 4.64 11.90 10.20
N LEU A 210 5.92 12.18 9.93
CA LEU A 210 6.36 13.03 8.80
C LEU A 210 5.94 12.43 7.45
N ARG A 211 5.96 11.10 7.29
CA ARG A 211 5.49 10.42 6.06
C ARG A 211 3.97 10.42 5.88
N ASN A 212 3.21 10.72 6.93
CA ASN A 212 1.76 10.93 6.88
C ASN A 212 1.37 12.43 6.88
N ASP A 213 2.34 13.35 6.81
CA ASP A 213 2.15 14.80 6.91
C ASP A 213 1.52 15.29 8.25
N GLU A 214 1.65 14.53 9.34
CA GLU A 214 1.05 14.83 10.65
C GLU A 214 2.01 15.63 11.57
N TRP A 215 2.56 16.74 11.06
CA TRP A 215 3.61 17.53 11.73
C TRP A 215 3.19 18.15 13.07
N SER A 216 1.97 18.69 13.16
CA SER A 216 1.43 19.25 14.42
C SER A 216 1.26 18.18 15.48
N TYR A 217 0.74 17.01 15.11
CA TYR A 217 0.57 15.87 16.02
C TYR A 217 1.93 15.35 16.50
N ALA A 218 2.96 15.34 15.65
CA ALA A 218 4.32 15.01 16.06
C ALA A 218 4.87 15.99 17.12
N ARG A 219 4.71 17.31 16.93
CA ARG A 219 5.11 18.33 17.92
C ARG A 219 4.35 18.16 19.25
N ASP A 220 3.02 18.01 19.18
CA ASP A 220 2.17 17.82 20.37
C ASP A 220 2.58 16.55 21.13
N PHE A 221 2.82 15.45 20.42
CA PHE A 221 3.23 14.16 20.99
C PHE A 221 4.63 14.21 21.62
N ILE A 222 5.60 14.89 21.00
CA ILE A 222 6.93 15.14 21.60
C ILE A 222 6.78 15.96 22.89
N SER A 223 5.96 17.01 22.88
CA SER A 223 5.72 17.87 24.04
C SER A 223 5.06 17.15 25.22
N ALA A 224 4.13 16.22 24.93
CA ALA A 224 3.39 15.44 25.91
C ALA A 224 4.10 14.12 26.34
N SER A 225 5.33 13.87 25.87
CA SER A 225 6.07 12.63 26.15
C SER A 225 6.89 12.73 27.43
N GLU A 226 6.30 12.27 28.54
CA GLU A 226 6.95 12.13 29.87
C GLU A 226 8.19 11.21 29.88
N VAL A 227 8.42 10.45 28.81
CA VAL A 227 9.54 9.49 28.66
C VAL A 227 10.82 10.17 28.14
N LEU A 228 10.71 11.40 27.63
CA LEU A 228 11.84 12.16 27.10
C LEU A 228 12.28 13.21 28.12
N ASP A 229 13.56 13.12 28.51
CA ASP A 229 14.28 14.18 29.21
C ASP A 229 14.23 15.50 28.41
N GLU A 230 14.31 16.65 29.08
CA GLU A 230 14.16 17.97 28.44
C GLU A 230 15.13 18.16 27.25
N GLU A 231 16.41 17.87 27.45
CA GLU A 231 17.46 17.92 26.42
C GLU A 231 17.11 17.10 25.16
N ARG A 232 16.47 15.94 25.34
CA ARG A 232 16.06 15.06 24.23
C ARG A 232 14.80 15.56 23.54
N ARG A 233 13.89 16.18 24.30
CA ARG A 233 12.69 16.83 23.77
C ARG A 233 13.07 18.04 22.91
N GLU A 234 13.96 18.89 23.41
CA GLU A 234 14.54 20.01 22.66
C GLU A 234 15.26 19.52 21.39
N ALA A 235 16.11 18.49 21.49
CA ALA A 235 16.78 17.90 20.33
C ALA A 235 15.80 17.36 19.27
N PHE A 236 14.70 16.70 19.67
CA PHE A 236 13.68 16.22 18.73
C PHE A 236 12.84 17.36 18.12
N LEU A 237 12.54 18.42 18.86
CA LEU A 237 11.86 19.60 18.32
C LEU A 237 12.76 20.37 17.34
N ALA A 238 14.05 20.53 17.66
CA ALA A 238 15.04 21.13 16.77
C ALA A 238 15.24 20.29 15.49
N ALA A 239 15.28 18.96 15.61
CA ALA A 239 15.34 18.06 14.46
C ALA A 239 14.09 18.15 13.58
N LEU A 240 12.89 18.22 14.19
CA LEU A 240 11.64 18.40 13.45
C LEU A 240 11.60 19.74 12.70
N GLN A 241 12.03 20.83 13.33
CA GLN A 241 12.15 22.14 12.68
C GLN A 241 13.17 22.10 11.54
N SER A 242 14.37 21.53 11.76
CA SER A 242 15.39 21.37 10.74
C SER A 242 14.92 20.58 9.51
N LEU A 243 14.04 19.59 9.70
CA LEU A 243 13.43 18.81 8.61
C LEU A 243 12.29 19.55 7.89
N GLU A 244 11.61 20.45 8.59
CA GLU A 244 10.59 21.34 8.01
C GLU A 244 11.24 22.41 7.13
N ASP A 245 12.32 23.02 7.64
CA ASP A 245 13.16 23.99 6.92
C ASP A 245 13.80 23.34 5.66
N GLU A 246 14.41 22.15 5.78
CA GLU A 246 14.99 21.42 4.63
C GLU A 246 13.93 21.06 3.58
N ARG A 247 12.70 20.70 4.01
CA ARG A 247 11.57 20.45 3.11
C ARG A 247 11.16 21.71 2.37
N GLU A 248 11.09 22.85 3.05
CA GLU A 248 10.74 24.12 2.42
C GLU A 248 11.83 24.53 1.40
N GLU A 249 13.10 24.48 1.77
CA GLU A 249 14.22 24.74 0.85
C GLU A 249 14.22 23.80 -0.36
N ALA A 250 13.87 22.52 -0.18
CA ALA A 250 13.73 21.57 -1.29
C ALA A 250 12.58 21.95 -2.22
N ALA A 251 11.43 22.35 -1.66
CA ALA A 251 10.27 22.79 -2.42
C ALA A 251 10.51 24.13 -3.16
N GLN A 252 11.29 25.05 -2.58
CA GLN A 252 11.73 26.28 -3.24
C GLN A 252 12.67 25.95 -4.41
N ARG A 253 13.70 25.12 -4.20
CA ARG A 253 14.62 24.66 -5.25
C ARG A 253 13.92 23.93 -6.39
N GLU A 254 12.90 23.11 -6.11
CA GLU A 254 12.10 22.46 -7.15
C GLU A 254 11.26 23.47 -7.95
N GLN A 255 10.66 24.46 -7.29
CA GLN A 255 9.91 25.53 -7.96
C GLN A 255 10.79 26.38 -8.88
N ASP A 256 11.99 26.75 -8.47
CA ASP A 256 12.91 27.53 -9.30
C ASP A 256 13.37 26.72 -10.52
N LEU A 257 13.73 25.44 -10.34
CA LEU A 257 14.04 24.53 -11.44
C LEU A 257 12.83 24.26 -12.36
N ALA A 258 11.60 24.33 -11.85
CA ALA A 258 10.39 24.23 -12.67
C ALA A 258 10.18 25.50 -13.51
N ARG A 259 10.36 26.69 -12.92
CA ARG A 259 10.31 27.98 -13.63
C ARG A 259 11.34 28.05 -14.75
N GLU A 260 12.60 27.70 -14.48
CA GLU A 260 13.64 27.66 -15.51
C GLU A 260 13.28 26.72 -16.68
N LYS A 261 12.67 25.56 -16.40
CA LYS A 261 12.25 24.61 -17.44
C LYS A 261 11.08 25.16 -18.26
N GLU A 262 10.12 25.83 -17.62
CA GLU A 262 9.00 26.48 -18.30
C GLU A 262 9.45 27.64 -19.18
N GLU A 263 10.37 28.49 -18.69
CA GLU A 263 10.95 29.60 -19.46
C GLU A 263 11.72 29.10 -20.68
N LYS A 264 12.55 28.04 -20.54
CA LYS A 264 13.24 27.40 -21.67
C LYS A 264 12.25 26.84 -22.70
N LEU A 265 11.23 26.10 -22.25
CA LEU A 265 10.19 25.57 -23.14
C LEU A 265 9.41 26.68 -23.85
N ARG A 266 9.14 27.79 -23.17
CA ARG A 266 8.47 28.96 -23.73
C ARG A 266 9.34 29.66 -24.78
N ALA A 267 10.62 29.85 -24.51
CA ALA A 267 11.58 30.41 -25.46
C ALA A 267 11.67 29.55 -26.73
N ASP A 268 11.79 28.22 -26.58
CA ASP A 268 11.81 27.27 -27.69
C ASP A 268 10.51 27.34 -28.53
N LEU A 269 9.35 27.47 -27.89
CA LEU A 269 8.06 27.62 -28.57
C LEU A 269 7.93 28.97 -29.30
N GLU A 270 8.44 30.05 -28.73
CA GLU A 270 8.45 31.37 -29.37
C GLU A 270 9.44 31.42 -30.55
N GLU A 271 10.61 30.77 -30.45
CA GLU A 271 11.54 30.62 -31.57
C GLU A 271 10.97 29.72 -32.67
N ALA A 272 10.37 28.58 -32.31
CA ALA A 272 9.72 27.69 -33.28
C ALA A 272 8.58 28.39 -34.04
N LYS A 273 7.81 29.27 -33.38
CA LYS A 273 6.80 30.11 -34.03
C LYS A 273 7.44 31.13 -34.98
N ARG A 274 8.50 31.84 -34.56
CA ARG A 274 9.24 32.78 -35.43
C ARG A 274 9.78 32.09 -36.67
N ARG A 275 10.44 30.93 -36.52
CA ARG A 275 10.97 30.14 -37.64
C ARG A 275 9.87 29.68 -38.61
N ARG A 276 8.66 29.36 -38.13
CA ARG A 276 7.51 29.04 -39.00
C ARG A 276 7.05 30.24 -39.80
N ILE A 277 6.78 31.38 -39.15
CA ILE A 277 6.35 32.61 -39.83
C ILE A 277 7.39 33.03 -40.89
N GLU A 278 8.68 33.02 -40.55
CA GLU A 278 9.76 33.36 -41.48
C GLU A 278 9.93 32.35 -42.63
N SER A 279 9.48 31.10 -42.46
CA SER A 279 9.42 30.11 -43.55
C SER A 279 8.19 30.32 -44.44
N GLU A 280 7.04 30.63 -43.85
CA GLU A 280 5.78 30.92 -44.54
C GLU A 280 5.88 32.21 -45.38
N GLU A 281 6.53 33.25 -44.87
CA GLU A 281 6.81 34.49 -45.62
C GLU A 281 7.76 34.25 -46.81
N ARG A 282 8.82 33.44 -46.63
CA ARG A 282 9.72 33.06 -47.74
C ARG A 282 9.02 32.23 -48.80
N GLU A 283 8.08 31.37 -48.41
CA GLU A 283 7.28 30.58 -49.35
C GLU A 283 6.23 31.46 -50.07
N ALA A 284 5.54 32.33 -49.34
CA ALA A 284 4.58 33.28 -49.91
C ALA A 284 5.24 34.21 -50.94
N ARG A 285 6.41 34.77 -50.64
CA ARG A 285 7.17 35.61 -51.58
C ARG A 285 7.57 34.84 -52.85
N ARG A 286 8.01 33.59 -52.72
CA ARG A 286 8.30 32.73 -53.89
C ARG A 286 7.04 32.43 -54.72
N LEU A 287 5.89 32.28 -54.08
CA LEU A 287 4.62 32.05 -54.75
C LEU A 287 4.12 33.32 -55.48
N GLU A 288 4.33 34.49 -54.89
CA GLU A 288 4.01 35.79 -55.49
C GLU A 288 4.94 36.12 -56.67
N GLU A 289 6.24 35.87 -56.55
CA GLU A 289 7.21 35.96 -57.66
C GLU A 289 6.86 34.99 -58.81
N GLN A 290 6.36 33.77 -58.51
CA GLN A 290 5.81 32.87 -59.55
C GLN A 290 4.49 33.37 -60.16
N ARG A 291 3.62 34.02 -59.39
CA ARG A 291 2.37 34.60 -59.90
C ARG A 291 2.62 35.80 -60.80
N SER A 292 3.53 36.71 -60.43
CA SER A 292 3.87 37.87 -61.25
C SER A 292 4.60 37.45 -62.54
N ALA A 293 5.50 36.45 -62.48
CA ALA A 293 6.13 35.86 -63.66
C ALA A 293 5.10 35.22 -64.62
N ARG A 294 4.03 34.60 -64.12
CA ARG A 294 2.94 34.05 -64.95
C ARG A 294 1.97 35.12 -65.45
N ALA A 295 1.76 36.21 -64.72
CA ALA A 295 0.92 37.32 -65.14
C ALA A 295 1.55 38.15 -66.29
N GLY A 296 2.87 38.07 -66.46
CA GLY A 296 3.58 38.67 -67.60
C GLY A 296 3.58 37.83 -68.89
N SER A 297 3.00 36.62 -68.88
CA SER A 297 2.97 35.72 -70.04
C SER A 297 1.55 35.33 -70.43
N GLU A 298 0.69 36.33 -70.67
CA GLU A 298 -0.57 36.13 -71.40
C GLU A 298 -0.26 35.98 -72.90
N VAL A 299 0.12 34.77 -73.29
CA VAL A 299 0.10 34.32 -74.70
C VAL A 299 -0.79 33.10 -74.77
N ASP A 300 -2.00 33.33 -75.26
CA ASP A 300 -2.97 32.32 -75.67
C ASP A 300 -2.37 31.34 -76.68
N TYR A 301 -2.48 30.05 -76.36
CA TYR A 301 -2.48 28.96 -77.33
C TYR A 301 -3.44 27.86 -76.87
N GLY A 302 -4.71 28.00 -77.20
CA GLY A 302 -5.70 26.94 -77.02
C GLY A 302 -5.46 25.73 -77.94
N VAL A 303 -5.51 24.53 -77.36
CA VAL A 303 -5.98 23.31 -78.04
C VAL A 303 -6.87 22.54 -77.06
N ASP A 304 -8.10 22.31 -77.49
CA ASP A 304 -9.15 21.60 -76.76
C ASP A 304 -9.00 20.08 -76.85
N SER A 305 -9.31 19.34 -75.78
CA SER A 305 -9.92 17.98 -75.81
C SER A 305 -9.97 17.32 -74.42
N SER A 306 -11.15 17.34 -73.83
CA SER A 306 -11.76 16.31 -72.95
C SER A 306 -10.86 15.31 -72.17
N HIS A 307 -10.95 15.42 -70.84
CA HIS A 307 -10.80 14.35 -69.83
C HIS A 307 -11.40 12.98 -70.23
N PRO A 308 -10.88 11.83 -69.71
CA PRO A 308 -10.64 11.62 -68.27
C PRO A 308 -9.27 11.05 -67.84
N VAL A 309 -9.00 11.26 -66.55
CA VAL A 309 -7.81 10.83 -65.82
C VAL A 309 -7.81 9.31 -65.59
N GLN A 310 -6.90 8.56 -66.21
CA GLN A 310 -6.21 7.40 -65.60
C GLN A 310 -5.11 6.78 -66.49
N GLY A 311 -3.87 6.76 -65.98
CA GLY A 311 -2.69 6.06 -66.51
C GLY A 311 -1.52 6.33 -65.55
N ASN A 312 -0.78 5.38 -64.95
CA ASN A 312 -0.56 3.95 -65.18
C ASN A 312 0.41 3.60 -66.35
N GLY A 313 1.62 3.13 -66.00
CA GLY A 313 2.71 2.70 -66.90
C GLY A 313 4.04 3.43 -66.56
N SER A 314 5.12 2.84 -66.01
CA SER A 314 5.83 1.56 -66.26
C SER A 314 6.58 1.56 -67.60
N ALA A 315 7.86 1.16 -67.75
CA ALA A 315 8.81 0.53 -66.83
C ALA A 315 10.27 0.55 -67.40
N SER A 316 11.26 0.11 -66.59
CA SER A 316 12.59 -0.44 -66.99
C SER A 316 13.55 0.50 -67.77
N GLY A 317 14.85 0.68 -67.50
CA GLY A 317 15.95 -0.01 -66.79
C GLY A 317 17.26 0.62 -67.34
N LYS A 318 18.52 0.34 -66.97
CA LYS A 318 19.19 -0.68 -66.13
C LYS A 318 20.69 -0.28 -65.98
N ALA A 319 21.37 -0.67 -64.88
CA ALA A 319 22.86 -0.73 -64.68
C ALA A 319 23.68 0.59 -64.62
N ALA A 320 24.84 0.68 -63.92
CA ALA A 320 25.46 -0.13 -62.84
C ALA A 320 26.68 0.59 -62.17
N ASN A 321 27.04 0.18 -60.92
CA ASN A 321 28.29 0.40 -60.13
C ASN A 321 28.85 1.84 -59.95
N GLY A 322 29.43 2.30 -58.84
CA GLY A 322 29.86 1.78 -57.51
C GLY A 322 30.99 2.72 -56.99
N ASN A 323 31.32 2.95 -55.71
CA ASN A 323 31.09 2.36 -54.37
C ASN A 323 30.95 3.54 -53.34
N GLY A 324 31.01 3.45 -52.00
CA GLY A 324 31.11 2.39 -50.97
C GLY A 324 31.27 3.02 -49.56
N SER A 325 30.75 2.37 -48.49
CA SER A 325 30.93 2.65 -47.02
C SER A 325 30.59 4.05 -46.41
N ALA A 326 30.05 4.20 -45.19
CA ALA A 326 29.38 3.28 -44.24
C ALA A 326 28.64 4.05 -43.09
N SER A 327 27.56 3.46 -42.55
CA SER A 327 26.88 3.72 -41.25
C SER A 327 26.35 5.14 -40.90
N GLY A 328 25.29 5.33 -40.11
CA GLY A 328 24.54 4.39 -39.24
C GLY A 328 23.01 4.61 -39.21
N LYS A 329 22.30 3.80 -38.41
CA LYS A 329 20.86 3.50 -38.55
C LYS A 329 19.96 4.06 -37.43
N SER A 330 18.69 4.27 -37.75
CA SER A 330 17.55 4.08 -36.84
C SER A 330 16.44 3.24 -37.51
N SER A 331 15.59 2.58 -36.72
CA SER A 331 14.65 1.51 -37.14
C SER A 331 13.37 2.01 -37.83
N PRO A 332 12.60 1.12 -38.51
CA PRO A 332 11.22 0.89 -38.04
C PRO A 332 10.66 -0.56 -38.26
N SER A 333 9.35 -0.70 -38.00
CA SER A 333 8.52 -1.90 -37.80
C SER A 333 7.73 -2.40 -39.04
N ARG A 334 6.88 -3.46 -38.83
CA ARG A 334 5.80 -4.07 -39.68
C ARG A 334 6.16 -5.45 -40.30
N SER A 335 5.25 -6.37 -40.69
CA SER A 335 3.76 -6.44 -40.73
C SER A 335 3.23 -7.90 -40.82
N ALA A 336 1.90 -8.10 -40.75
CA ALA A 336 1.20 -9.41 -40.86
C ALA A 336 0.82 -9.82 -42.31
N ALA A 337 0.37 -11.09 -42.51
CA ALA A 337 -0.25 -11.54 -43.78
C ALA A 337 -1.23 -12.76 -43.68
N ALA A 338 -2.42 -12.57 -44.27
CA ALA A 338 -3.25 -13.47 -45.12
C ALA A 338 -3.87 -14.85 -44.64
N PRO A 339 -5.05 -15.27 -45.20
CA PRO A 339 -5.78 -16.53 -44.86
C PRO A 339 -6.20 -17.43 -46.07
N LYS A 340 -6.81 -18.64 -45.82
CA LYS A 340 -8.07 -19.14 -46.44
C LYS A 340 -8.51 -20.60 -46.10
N LYS A 341 -9.82 -20.73 -45.74
CA LYS A 341 -10.86 -21.77 -46.00
C LYS A 341 -10.57 -23.32 -46.03
N GLY A 342 -11.43 -24.06 -45.31
CA GLY A 342 -11.78 -25.49 -45.46
C GLY A 342 -12.98 -25.84 -44.54
N ALA A 343 -13.84 -26.84 -44.83
CA ALA A 343 -15.18 -26.96 -44.21
C ALA A 343 -15.72 -28.39 -43.89
N ILE A 344 -16.89 -28.41 -43.22
CA ILE A 344 -17.92 -29.48 -43.07
C ILE A 344 -17.67 -30.65 -42.07
N LYS A 345 -18.41 -30.68 -40.93
CA LYS A 345 -19.54 -31.62 -40.63
C LYS A 345 -20.07 -31.49 -39.18
N SER A 346 -21.31 -31.97 -38.95
CA SER A 346 -22.17 -31.68 -37.79
C SER A 346 -22.75 -32.92 -37.08
N ARG A 347 -23.03 -32.83 -35.76
CA ARG A 347 -24.06 -33.59 -34.99
C ARG A 347 -24.18 -32.97 -33.57
N VAL A 348 -25.26 -32.28 -33.15
CA VAL A 348 -26.64 -32.68 -32.72
C VAL A 348 -26.74 -33.37 -31.35
N VAL A 349 -27.82 -33.03 -30.60
CA VAL A 349 -28.22 -33.41 -29.20
C VAL A 349 -27.57 -32.53 -28.11
N HIS A 350 -28.22 -31.93 -27.10
CA HIS A 350 -29.63 -31.54 -26.79
C HIS A 350 -29.58 -30.28 -25.87
N SER A 351 -30.55 -29.36 -25.73
CA SER A 351 -31.98 -29.38 -25.32
C SER A 351 -32.28 -29.62 -23.83
N THR A 352 -32.51 -28.54 -23.05
CA THR A 352 -33.80 -28.26 -22.38
C THR A 352 -34.00 -26.75 -22.16
N ARG A 353 -35.24 -26.29 -22.29
CA ARG A 353 -35.72 -24.90 -22.06
C ARG A 353 -36.94 -25.00 -21.12
N PRO A 354 -37.25 -23.96 -20.35
CA PRO A 354 -38.47 -23.17 -20.63
C PRO A 354 -38.19 -21.66 -20.52
N SER A 355 -38.57 -20.75 -21.43
CA SER A 355 -39.86 -20.45 -22.11
C SER A 355 -40.79 -19.57 -21.26
N GLY A 356 -41.04 -18.34 -21.74
CA GLY A 356 -41.80 -17.28 -21.07
C GLY A 356 -41.10 -15.92 -21.26
N SER A 357 -41.12 -15.30 -22.44
CA SER A 357 -42.22 -14.53 -23.07
C SER A 357 -42.21 -13.04 -22.70
N GLY A 358 -42.15 -12.15 -23.71
CA GLY A 358 -42.48 -10.72 -23.55
C GLY A 358 -41.36 -9.75 -23.91
N GLN A 359 -41.31 -9.31 -25.17
CA GLN A 359 -40.69 -8.02 -25.51
C GLN A 359 -41.66 -6.88 -25.15
N ARG A 360 -41.20 -5.82 -24.47
CA ARG A 360 -41.41 -4.42 -24.90
C ARG A 360 -40.75 -3.37 -24.02
N ALA A 361 -40.22 -2.36 -24.72
CA ALA A 361 -40.23 -0.92 -24.41
C ALA A 361 -39.54 -0.35 -23.15
N VAL A 362 -38.93 0.81 -23.37
CA VAL A 362 -38.21 1.66 -22.42
C VAL A 362 -39.18 2.40 -21.49
N THR A 363 -38.87 2.48 -20.20
CA THR A 363 -39.31 3.55 -19.27
C THR A 363 -38.39 3.56 -18.03
N PRO A 364 -38.14 4.71 -17.37
CA PRO A 364 -37.21 4.80 -16.24
C PRO A 364 -37.80 4.22 -14.94
N PRO A 365 -36.97 3.69 -14.01
CA PRO A 365 -37.44 2.92 -12.87
C PRO A 365 -38.07 3.78 -11.76
N ASN A 366 -39.27 3.37 -11.36
CA ASN A 366 -40.07 4.00 -10.31
C ASN A 366 -39.46 3.83 -8.90
N MET A 367 -39.52 4.88 -8.06
CA MET A 367 -38.90 4.90 -6.72
C MET A 367 -39.31 3.75 -5.79
N ILE A 368 -40.53 3.22 -5.94
CA ILE A 368 -41.11 2.18 -5.06
C ILE A 368 -40.32 0.86 -5.15
N GLN A 369 -39.71 0.53 -6.30
CA GLN A 369 -38.87 -0.67 -6.46
C GLN A 369 -37.51 -0.58 -5.75
N ARG A 370 -37.09 0.61 -5.29
CA ARG A 370 -35.86 0.76 -4.49
C ARG A 370 -36.09 0.35 -3.03
N ALA A 371 -37.31 0.49 -2.50
CA ALA A 371 -37.63 0.16 -1.11
C ALA A 371 -37.62 -1.36 -0.82
N THR A 372 -38.09 -2.18 -1.76
CA THR A 372 -38.14 -3.65 -1.60
C THR A 372 -36.75 -4.29 -1.55
N ASN A 373 -35.79 -3.78 -2.34
CA ASN A 373 -34.40 -4.26 -2.33
C ASN A 373 -33.64 -3.89 -1.04
N LEU A 374 -34.02 -2.77 -0.40
CA LEU A 374 -33.50 -2.40 0.93
C LEU A 374 -34.01 -3.35 2.01
N MET A 375 -35.29 -3.76 1.97
CA MET A 375 -35.88 -4.62 2.99
C MET A 375 -35.26 -6.03 3.02
N GLY A 376 -34.94 -6.60 1.85
CA GLY A 376 -34.17 -7.86 1.76
C GLY A 376 -32.73 -7.75 2.28
N SER A 377 -32.14 -6.56 2.24
CA SER A 377 -30.80 -6.29 2.80
C SER A 377 -30.84 -6.19 4.33
N VAL A 378 -31.88 -5.55 4.89
CA VAL A 378 -32.12 -5.47 6.34
C VAL A 378 -32.32 -6.86 6.95
N GLN A 379 -33.09 -7.75 6.30
CA GLN A 379 -33.30 -9.12 6.81
C GLN A 379 -31.99 -9.95 6.88
N LYS A 380 -31.05 -9.73 5.95
CA LYS A 380 -29.72 -10.35 6.00
C LYS A 380 -28.89 -9.80 7.16
N LEU A 381 -28.93 -8.48 7.37
CA LEU A 381 -28.25 -7.79 8.46
C LEU A 381 -28.74 -8.26 9.84
N ILE A 382 -30.05 -8.47 10.01
CA ILE A 382 -30.67 -9.02 11.23
C ILE A 382 -30.19 -10.46 11.50
N LYS A 383 -30.11 -11.32 10.47
CA LYS A 383 -29.62 -12.70 10.63
C LYS A 383 -28.12 -12.76 10.97
N VAL A 384 -27.31 -11.86 10.41
CA VAL A 384 -25.89 -11.72 10.78
C VAL A 384 -25.74 -11.21 12.21
N LEU A 385 -26.55 -10.24 12.66
CA LEU A 385 -26.58 -9.82 14.06
C LEU A 385 -26.94 -10.98 14.99
N ALA A 386 -27.98 -11.76 14.67
CA ALA A 386 -28.43 -12.90 15.47
C ALA A 386 -27.34 -13.99 15.61
N ALA A 387 -26.59 -14.29 14.55
CA ALA A 387 -25.45 -15.20 14.63
C ALA A 387 -24.29 -14.64 15.47
N THR A 388 -24.07 -13.32 15.42
CA THR A 388 -23.02 -12.64 16.20
C THR A 388 -23.37 -12.57 17.69
N LEU A 389 -24.66 -12.43 18.02
CA LEU A 389 -25.21 -12.45 19.39
C LEU A 389 -24.97 -13.79 20.10
N LEU A 390 -25.03 -14.91 19.37
CA LEU A 390 -24.87 -16.26 19.93
C LEU A 390 -23.40 -16.67 20.10
N ASN A 391 -22.51 -16.27 19.18
CA ASN A 391 -21.11 -16.70 19.20
C ASN A 391 -20.18 -15.86 20.10
N ASN A 392 -20.61 -14.70 20.62
CA ASN A 392 -19.72 -13.85 21.41
C ASN A 392 -20.48 -12.96 22.44
N PRO A 393 -20.98 -13.53 23.56
CA PRO A 393 -21.78 -12.79 24.55
C PRO A 393 -21.04 -11.59 25.17
N GLY A 394 -19.69 -11.59 25.16
CA GLY A 394 -18.88 -10.48 25.66
C GLY A 394 -18.97 -9.20 24.82
N SER A 395 -19.10 -9.30 23.49
CA SER A 395 -19.27 -8.12 22.62
C SER A 395 -20.69 -7.56 22.70
N VAL A 396 -21.68 -8.42 22.93
CA VAL A 396 -23.08 -8.07 23.20
C VAL A 396 -23.18 -7.26 24.49
N LEU A 397 -22.55 -7.71 25.57
CA LEU A 397 -22.56 -7.01 26.85
C LEU A 397 -21.89 -5.62 26.73
N ARG A 398 -20.78 -5.53 25.99
CA ARG A 398 -20.07 -4.26 25.72
C ARG A 398 -20.90 -3.28 24.87
N THR A 399 -21.60 -3.77 23.84
CA THR A 399 -22.46 -2.91 22.99
C THR A 399 -23.72 -2.46 23.72
N LEU A 400 -24.32 -3.30 24.57
CA LEU A 400 -25.40 -2.89 25.48
C LEU A 400 -24.92 -1.86 26.51
N ALA A 401 -23.77 -2.08 27.17
CA ALA A 401 -23.20 -1.12 28.10
C ALA A 401 -22.95 0.24 27.44
N PHE A 402 -22.40 0.25 26.22
CA PHE A 402 -22.19 1.47 25.42
C PHE A 402 -23.51 2.18 25.06
N ALA A 403 -24.55 1.42 24.69
CA ALA A 403 -25.88 1.98 24.41
C ALA A 403 -26.53 2.61 25.66
N VAL A 404 -26.40 1.97 26.83
CA VAL A 404 -26.85 2.54 28.11
C VAL A 404 -26.06 3.81 28.46
N LEU A 405 -24.75 3.82 28.24
CA LEU A 405 -23.89 4.98 28.48
C LEU A 405 -24.28 6.18 27.59
N ILE A 406 -24.60 5.93 26.31
CA ILE A 406 -25.14 6.94 25.39
C ILE A 406 -26.52 7.45 25.85
N LEU A 407 -27.42 6.58 26.29
CA LEU A 407 -28.73 6.97 26.82
C LEU A 407 -28.61 7.85 28.08
N LEU A 408 -27.69 7.52 28.98
CA LEU A 408 -27.38 8.34 30.16
C LEU A 408 -26.76 9.70 29.77
N ALA A 409 -25.84 9.71 28.80
CA ALA A 409 -25.26 10.95 28.28
C ALA A 409 -26.31 11.88 27.63
N LEU A 410 -27.27 11.32 26.88
CA LEU A 410 -28.38 12.06 26.27
C LEU A 410 -29.50 12.44 27.25
N GLY A 411 -29.59 11.77 28.40
CA GLY A 411 -30.46 12.16 29.52
C GLY A 411 -29.98 13.44 30.21
N ASN A 412 -28.69 13.74 30.12
CA ASN A 412 -28.07 14.86 30.82
C ASN A 412 -28.40 16.21 30.13
N ARG A 413 -29.15 17.10 30.80
CA ARG A 413 -29.69 18.35 30.19
C ARG A 413 -28.61 19.20 29.51
N ALA A 414 -27.43 19.31 30.13
CA ALA A 414 -26.28 20.04 29.59
C ALA A 414 -25.80 19.55 28.21
N VAL A 415 -25.96 18.26 27.89
CA VAL A 415 -25.62 17.70 26.56
C VAL A 415 -26.68 18.07 25.53
N LYS A 416 -27.96 18.08 25.93
CA LYS A 416 -29.08 18.49 25.08
C LYS A 416 -28.98 19.96 24.68
N ASP A 417 -28.56 20.83 25.61
CA ASP A 417 -28.36 22.25 25.35
C ASP A 417 -27.17 22.51 24.41
N ARG A 418 -26.05 21.78 24.57
CA ARG A 418 -24.91 21.83 23.63
C ARG A 418 -25.30 21.36 22.23
N LEU A 419 -26.05 20.26 22.11
CA LEU A 419 -26.58 19.78 20.84
C LEU A 419 -27.52 20.81 20.18
N ARG A 420 -28.40 21.45 20.95
CA ARG A 420 -29.30 22.49 20.44
C ARG A 420 -28.53 23.72 19.92
N GLY A 421 -27.45 24.10 20.58
CA GLY A 421 -26.52 25.14 20.12
C GLY A 421 -25.82 24.78 18.81
N MET A 422 -25.37 23.53 18.64
CA MET A 422 -24.78 23.06 17.37
C MET A 422 -25.79 23.04 16.22
N TRP A 423 -27.02 22.56 16.47
CA TRP A 423 -28.10 22.58 15.47
C TRP A 423 -28.50 24.00 15.04
N GLY A 424 -28.43 24.98 15.96
CA GLY A 424 -28.61 26.39 15.63
C GLY A 424 -27.57 26.92 14.63
N LYS A 425 -26.29 26.56 14.81
CA LYS A 425 -25.20 26.96 13.90
C LYS A 425 -25.37 26.35 12.51
N VAL A 426 -25.63 25.04 12.41
CA VAL A 426 -25.84 24.35 11.11
C VAL A 426 -27.02 24.95 10.33
N ARG A 427 -28.12 25.29 11.01
CA ARG A 427 -29.27 25.95 10.39
C ARG A 427 -28.95 27.38 9.92
N GLY A 428 -28.05 28.09 10.59
CA GLY A 428 -27.54 29.39 10.15
C GLY A 428 -26.75 29.30 8.85
N THR A 429 -25.77 28.40 8.77
CA THR A 429 -24.91 28.23 7.58
C THR A 429 -25.72 27.80 6.35
N MET A 430 -26.69 26.90 6.53
CA MET A 430 -27.57 26.45 5.44
C MET A 430 -28.54 27.55 4.95
N GLY A 431 -28.89 28.52 5.81
CA GLY A 431 -29.74 29.66 5.45
C GLY A 431 -29.03 30.80 4.70
N MET A 432 -27.70 30.90 4.79
CA MET A 432 -26.91 31.83 3.97
C MET A 432 -26.65 31.28 2.56
N ALA A 433 -26.42 29.97 2.44
CA ALA A 433 -26.14 29.32 1.15
C ALA A 433 -27.27 29.48 0.11
N THR A 434 -28.53 29.60 0.55
CA THR A 434 -29.69 29.82 -0.32
C THR A 434 -29.99 31.28 -0.67
N LYS A 435 -29.19 32.23 -0.17
CA LYS A 435 -29.42 33.68 -0.37
C LYS A 435 -28.45 34.39 -1.32
N VAL A 436 -27.53 33.65 -1.95
CA VAL A 436 -26.53 34.21 -2.89
C VAL A 436 -26.79 33.75 -4.34
N SER A 437 -27.72 32.84 -4.58
CA SER A 437 -28.15 32.45 -5.94
C SER A 437 -29.43 33.19 -6.37
N TYR A 438 -29.40 34.53 -6.40
CA TYR A 438 -30.27 35.38 -7.23
C TYR A 438 -29.78 36.84 -7.19
N ILE A 439 -28.85 37.17 -8.08
CA ILE A 439 -28.64 38.46 -8.78
C ILE A 439 -27.67 38.16 -9.94
#